data_AF-A0A7G9YU93-F1
#
_entry.id   AF-A0A7G9YU93-F1
#
_cell.length_a   1.000
_cell.length_b   1.000
_cell.length_c   1.000
_cell.angle_alpha   90.00
_cell.angle_beta   90.00
_cell.angle_gamma   90.00
#
_symmetry.space_group_name_H-M   'P 1'
#
loop_
_entity.id
_entity.type
_entity.pdbx_description
1 polymer ?
#
loop_
_entity_poly.entity_id
_entity_poly.type
_entity_poly.pdbx_seq_one_letter_code
_entity_poly.pdbx_strand_id
1 'polypeptide(L)' 'MQLKMEGKSKICVCNLTAGYSAGWCEESYGIKLDAEEIACIAKGDKNCQFVMAPPDKLRDYVKRYLEEIM' A
#
# COMPACT_ATOMS: atom_id res chain seq x y z
N MET A 1 -15.65 -8.88 5.19
CA MET A 1 -16.70 -8.14 4.47
C MET A 1 -16.05 -7.40 3.31
N GLN A 2 -15.89 -8.04 2.15
CA GLN A 2 -15.60 -7.34 0.90
C GLN A 2 -16.95 -6.94 0.30
N LEU A 3 -17.22 -5.64 0.25
CA LEU A 3 -18.31 -5.10 -0.57
C LEU A 3 -17.99 -5.44 -2.03
N LYS A 4 -19.00 -5.91 -2.78
CA LYS A 4 -18.88 -6.19 -4.21
C LYS A 4 -18.58 -4.87 -4.92
N MET A 5 -17.35 -4.70 -5.42
CA MET A 5 -16.98 -3.46 -6.11
C MET A 5 -17.68 -3.41 -7.47
N GLU A 6 -18.59 -2.45 -7.66
CA GLU A 6 -19.17 -2.14 -8.95
C GLU A 6 -18.25 -1.16 -9.70
N GLY A 7 -17.61 -1.64 -10.76
CA GLY A 7 -16.65 -0.86 -11.56
C GLY A 7 -15.20 -0.95 -11.07
N LYS A 8 -14.25 -0.74 -11.98
CA LYS A 8 -12.81 -0.66 -11.67
C LYS A 8 -12.42 0.76 -11.30
N SER A 9 -11.72 0.93 -10.18
CA SER A 9 -11.07 2.19 -9.82
C SER A 9 -9.88 2.45 -10.74
N LYS A 10 -9.56 3.73 -10.96
CA LYS A 10 -8.33 4.14 -11.66
C LYS A 10 -7.12 4.22 -10.73
N ILE A 11 -7.35 4.24 -9.42
CA ILE A 11 -6.33 4.44 -8.38
C ILE A 11 -6.45 3.36 -7.30
N CYS A 12 -5.39 3.18 -6.54
CA CYS A 12 -5.38 2.40 -5.31
C CYS A 12 -6.31 3.06 -4.27
N VAL A 13 -7.10 2.26 -3.54
CA VAL A 13 -8.18 2.78 -2.67
C VAL A 13 -8.08 2.31 -1.22
N CYS A 14 -7.15 1.41 -0.89
CA CYS A 14 -7.02 0.84 0.45
C CYS A 14 -6.23 1.76 1.40
N ASN A 15 -6.50 3.08 1.36
CA ASN A 15 -5.82 4.10 2.17
C ASN A 15 -5.94 3.81 3.68
N LEU A 16 -7.12 3.39 4.14
CA LEU A 16 -7.33 3.01 5.54
C LEU A 16 -6.46 1.81 5.93
N THR A 17 -6.37 0.80 5.07
CA THR A 17 -5.57 -0.40 5.35
C THR A 17 -4.09 -0.05 5.38
N ALA A 18 -3.60 0.77 4.44
CA ALA A 18 -2.22 1.24 4.41
C ALA A 18 -1.86 1.98 5.71
N GLY A 19 -2.65 3.01 6.08
CA GLY A 19 -2.41 3.81 7.28
C GLY A 19 -2.57 3.01 8.58
N TYR A 20 -3.58 2.15 8.67
CA TYR A 20 -3.79 1.29 9.84
C TYR A 20 -2.61 0.32 10.04
N SER A 21 -2.17 -0.35 8.98
CA SER A 21 -1.02 -1.25 9.04
C SER A 21 0.27 -0.52 9.39
N ALA A 22 0.53 0.64 8.79
CA ALA A 22 1.71 1.46 9.11
C ALA A 22 1.73 1.89 10.58
N GLY A 23 0.62 2.41 11.10
CA GLY A 23 0.51 2.82 12.51
C GLY A 23 0.69 1.64 13.48
N TRP A 24 0.12 0.48 13.19
CA TRP A 24 0.28 -0.72 14.04
C TRP A 24 1.74 -1.19 14.07
N CYS A 25 2.42 -1.17 12.92
CA CYS A 25 3.83 -1.50 12.83
C CYS A 25 4.71 -0.44 13.50
N GLU A 26 4.39 0.85 13.39
CA GLU A 26 5.11 1.94 14.07
C GLU A 26 5.10 1.73 15.59
N GLU A 27 3.94 1.48 16.19
CA GLU A 27 3.80 1.19 17.62
C GLU A 27 4.53 -0.12 18.01
N SER A 28 4.49 -1.15 17.17
CA SER A 28 5.12 -2.44 17.46
C SER A 28 6.64 -2.41 17.40
N TYR A 29 7.21 -1.68 16.44
CA TYR A 29 8.65 -1.64 16.18
C TYR A 29 9.34 -0.42 16.80
N GLY A 30 8.58 0.58 17.26
CA GLY A 30 9.11 1.81 17.84
C GLY A 30 9.86 2.69 16.84
N ILE A 31 9.54 2.57 15.55
CA ILE A 31 10.14 3.35 14.46
C ILE A 31 9.05 3.94 13.58
N LYS A 32 9.30 5.13 13.03
CA LYS A 32 8.33 5.76 12.13
C LYS A 32 8.15 4.95 10.85
N LEU A 33 6.91 4.63 10.52
CA LEU A 33 6.56 3.86 9.34
C LEU A 33 5.38 4.48 8.61
N ASP A 34 5.45 4.45 7.29
CA ASP A 34 4.35 4.78 6.39
C ASP A 34 4.23 3.70 5.32
N ALA A 35 3.07 3.59 4.67
CA ALA A 35 2.80 2.56 3.68
C ALA A 35 2.08 3.09 2.45
N GLU A 36 2.52 2.66 1.27
CA GLU A 36 1.92 3.02 -0.02
C GLU A 36 1.41 1.77 -0.75
N GLU A 37 0.17 1.82 -1.25
CA GLU A 37 -0.43 0.73 -2.03
C GLU A 37 0.01 0.81 -3.49
N ILE A 38 0.74 -0.20 -3.98
CA ILE A 38 1.29 -0.26 -5.34
C ILE A 38 0.43 -1.10 -6.31
N ALA A 39 -0.37 -2.02 -5.79
CA ALA A 39 -1.33 -2.83 -6.54
C ALA A 39 -2.62 -2.93 -5.74
N CYS A 40 -3.78 -2.93 -6.42
CA CYS A 40 -5.09 -2.93 -5.77
C CYS A 40 -6.12 -3.74 -6.55
N ILE A 41 -6.85 -4.63 -5.86
CA ILE A 41 -7.95 -5.39 -6.46
C ILE A 41 -9.05 -4.47 -7.04
N ALA A 42 -9.22 -3.27 -6.48
CA ALA A 42 -10.16 -2.27 -6.99
C ALA A 42 -9.80 -1.78 -8.39
N LYS A 43 -8.50 -1.73 -8.73
CA LYS A 43 -8.01 -1.42 -10.08
C LYS A 43 -8.16 -2.62 -11.03
N GLY A 44 -8.40 -3.80 -10.47
CA GLY A 44 -8.40 -5.07 -11.20
C GLY A 44 -7.07 -5.82 -11.12
N ASP A 45 -6.15 -5.43 -10.22
CA ASP A 45 -4.92 -6.17 -9.95
C ASP A 45 -5.24 -7.50 -9.21
N LYS A 46 -4.32 -8.48 -9.24
CA LYS A 46 -4.54 -9.82 -8.66
C LYS A 46 -4.77 -9.80 -7.15
N ASN A 47 -4.05 -8.94 -6.44
CA ASN A 47 -4.14 -8.75 -5.00
C ASN A 47 -3.76 -7.30 -4.66
N CYS A 48 -4.06 -6.86 -3.44
CA CYS A 48 -3.53 -5.61 -2.91
C CYS A 48 -2.09 -5.83 -2.44
N GLN A 49 -1.18 -4.93 -2.80
CA GLN A 49 0.22 -4.96 -2.37
C GLN A 49 0.64 -3.59 -1.85
N PHE A 50 1.42 -3.59 -0.78
CA PHE A 50 1.85 -2.38 -0.08
C PHE A 50 3.36 -2.41 0.11
N VAL A 51 4.01 -1.27 -0.08
CA VAL A 51 5.39 -1.04 0.36
C VAL A 51 5.32 -0.28 1.67
N MET A 52 6.01 -0.76 2.69
CA MET A 52 6.09 -0.11 4.01
C MET A 52 7.54 0.22 4.33
N ALA A 53 7.78 1.45 4.76
CA ALA A 53 9.13 1.95 5.02
C ALA A 53 9.12 3.22 5.88
N PRO A 54 10.28 3.65 6.39
CA PRO A 54 10.44 5.00 6.90
C PRO A 54 10.02 6.05 5.86
N PRO A 55 9.34 7.14 6.27
CA PRO A 55 8.80 8.14 5.35
C PRO A 55 9.85 8.73 4.38
N ASP A 56 11.10 8.87 4.83
CA ASP A 56 12.22 9.37 4.03
C ASP A 56 12.70 8.41 2.93
N LYS A 57 12.32 7.13 3.00
CA LYS A 57 12.74 6.07 2.05
C LYS A 57 11.58 5.46 1.26
N LEU A 58 10.34 5.71 1.67
CA LEU A 58 9.15 5.06 1.10
C LEU A 58 9.10 5.24 -0.41
N ARG A 59 9.28 6.47 -0.89
CA ARG A 59 9.18 6.79 -2.32
C ARG A 59 10.26 6.10 -3.16
N ASP A 60 11.48 5.98 -2.64
CA ASP A 60 12.58 5.30 -3.32
C ASP A 60 12.30 3.80 -3.42
N TYR A 61 11.79 3.18 -2.35
CA TYR A 61 11.43 1.77 -2.37
C TYR A 61 10.22 1.48 -3.24
N VAL A 62 9.19 2.34 -3.24
CA VAL A 62 8.05 2.22 -4.16
C VAL A 62 8.54 2.25 -5.61
N LYS A 63 9.37 3.23 -5.96
CA LYS A 63 9.91 3.35 -7.31
C LYS A 63 10.69 2.08 -7.70
N ARG A 64 11.58 1.62 -6.83
CA ARG A 64 12.38 0.41 -7.04
C ARG A 64 11.49 -0.82 -7.26
N TYR A 65 10.48 -1.03 -6.41
CA TYR A 65 9.55 -2.15 -6.57
C TYR A 65 8.75 -2.06 -7.86
N LEU A 66 8.30 -0.88 -8.27
CA LEU A 66 7.62 -0.71 -9.55
C LEU A 66 8.54 -1.00 -10.75
N GLU A 67 9.83 -0.61 -10.67
CA GLU A 67 10.84 -0.93 -11.68
C GLU A 67 11.16 -2.44 -11.74
N GLU A 68 11.09 -3.17 -10.61
CA GLU A 68 11.37 -4.61 -10.54
C GLU A 68 10.21 -5.49 -11.08
N ILE A 69 8.99 -4.96 -11.20
CA ILE A 69 7.78 -5.72 -11.63
C ILE A 69 7.37 -5.38 -13.09
N MET A 70 7.99 -4.36 -13.70
CA MET A 70 7.81 -3.96 -15.10
C MET A 70 8.75 -4.69 -16.06
#